data_AF-A0A3B0S373-F1
#
_entry.id   AF-A0A3B0S373-F1
#
_cell.length_a   1.000
_cell.length_b   1.000
_cell.length_c   1.000
_cell.angle_alpha   90.00
_cell.angle_beta   90.00
_cell.angle_gamma   90.00
#
_symmetry.space_group_name_H-M   'P 1'
#
loop_
_entity.id
_entity.type
_entity.pdbx_description
1 polymer ?
#
loop_
_entity_poly.entity_id
_entity_poly.type
_entity_poly.pdbx_seq_one_letter_code
_entity_poly.pdbx_strand_id
1 'polypeptide(L)'
;MTKPIRPHRNFYGRLKGKSLKPNQKTYLAEDLTALSPGPVSWQDNPERTPLDLNALFGPRPVWLEIGFGGGEHMVHQAAQNPDTGLI
;
A
#
# COMPACT_ATOMS: atom_id res chain seq x y z
N MET A 1 -9.56 26.90 -0.25
CA MET A 1 -8.61 25.78 -0.15
C MET A 1 -8.63 25.04 -1.48
N THR A 2 -7.47 24.86 -2.11
CA THR A 2 -7.35 24.33 -3.48
C THR A 2 -7.45 22.81 -3.44
N LYS A 3 -8.50 22.24 -4.04
CA LYS A 3 -8.67 20.78 -4.10
C LYS A 3 -7.50 20.16 -4.87
N PRO A 4 -6.80 19.16 -4.33
CA PRO A 4 -5.65 18.58 -5.02
C PRO A 4 -6.10 17.88 -6.30
N ILE A 5 -5.50 18.26 -7.43
CA ILE A 5 -5.78 17.68 -8.75
C ILE A 5 -4.86 16.48 -8.92
N ARG A 6 -5.43 15.33 -9.31
CA ARG A 6 -4.65 14.13 -9.64
C ARG A 6 -3.66 14.47 -10.76
N PRO A 7 -2.34 14.34 -10.54
CA PRO A 7 -1.36 14.69 -11.54
C PRO A 7 -1.40 13.71 -12.71
N HIS A 8 -1.14 14.21 -13.92
CA HIS A 8 -0.92 13.38 -15.09
C HIS A 8 0.37 12.56 -14.87
N ARG A 9 0.26 11.22 -14.92
CA ARG A 9 1.42 10.33 -14.78
C ARG A 9 1.92 9.95 -16.17
N ASN A 10 3.17 10.29 -16.46
CA ASN A 10 3.87 9.73 -17.61
C ASN A 10 4.12 8.24 -17.33
N PHE A 11 3.61 7.38 -18.22
CA PHE A 11 3.72 5.94 -18.08
C PHE A 11 4.75 5.41 -19.06
N TYR A 12 5.84 4.87 -18.52
CA TYR A 12 6.90 4.23 -19.30
C TYR A 12 6.90 2.74 -18.94
N GLY A 13 6.41 1.88 -19.84
CA GLY A 13 6.35 0.43 -19.62
C GLY A 13 5.02 -0.21 -20.04
N ARG A 14 4.60 -1.27 -19.32
CA ARG A 14 3.40 -2.08 -19.64
C ARG A 14 2.16 -1.65 -18.83
N LEU A 15 1.18 -1.02 -19.49
CA LEU A 15 -0.02 -0.46 -18.84
C LEU A 15 -0.91 -1.51 -18.15
N LYS A 16 -0.93 -2.74 -18.68
CA LYS A 16 -1.69 -3.87 -18.15
C LYS A 16 -0.76 -5.02 -17.83
N GLY A 17 -0.72 -5.47 -16.57
CA GLY A 17 0.07 -6.62 -16.14
C GLY A 17 -0.36 -7.95 -16.76
N LYS A 18 0.20 -9.05 -16.26
CA LYS A 18 -0.28 -10.40 -16.57
C LYS A 18 -1.68 -10.59 -15.98
N SER A 19 -2.51 -11.39 -16.63
CA SER A 19 -3.81 -11.78 -16.09
C SER A 19 -3.63 -12.48 -14.74
N LEU A 20 -4.37 -12.03 -13.75
CA LEU A 20 -4.40 -12.65 -12.43
C LEU A 20 -5.01 -14.05 -12.50
N LYS A 21 -4.42 -14.99 -11.78
CA LYS A 21 -5.01 -16.31 -11.55
C LYS A 21 -6.32 -16.16 -10.74
N PRO A 22 -7.26 -17.11 -10.85
CA PRO A 22 -8.55 -17.02 -10.15
C PRO A 22 -8.42 -16.75 -8.65
N ASN A 23 -7.55 -17.48 -7.94
CA ASN A 23 -7.31 -17.29 -6.51
C ASN A 23 -6.77 -15.89 -6.16
N GLN A 24 -5.89 -15.32 -6.98
CA GLN A 24 -5.37 -13.96 -6.77
C GLN A 24 -6.48 -12.91 -6.86
N LYS A 25 -7.47 -13.12 -7.73
CA LYS A 25 -8.64 -12.23 -7.81
C LYS A 25 -9.50 -12.35 -6.55
N THR A 26 -9.70 -13.56 -6.04
CA THR A 26 -10.44 -13.80 -4.79
C THR A 26 -9.77 -13.09 -3.62
N TYR A 27 -8.47 -13.29 -3.39
CA TYR A 27 -7.76 -12.62 -2.29
C TYR A 27 -7.81 -11.09 -2.41
N LEU A 28 -7.71 -10.55 -3.63
CA LEU A 28 -7.85 -9.11 -3.83
C LEU A 28 -9.26 -8.59 -3.55
N ALA A 29 -10.30 -9.38 -3.84
CA ALA A 29 -11.68 -8.98 -3.63
C ALA A 29 -12.11 -9.10 -2.16
N GLU A 30 -11.63 -10.14 -1.48
CA GLU A 30 -12.11 -10.51 -0.14
C GLU A 30 -11.21 -10.01 0.98
N ASP A 31 -9.88 -10.06 0.82
CA ASP A 31 -8.94 -9.80 1.91
C ASP A 31 -8.32 -8.40 1.86
N LEU A 32 -8.10 -7.85 0.66
CA LEU A 32 -7.33 -6.62 0.47
C LEU A 32 -7.89 -5.44 1.27
N THR A 33 -9.22 -5.30 1.33
CA THR A 33 -9.87 -4.20 2.04
C THR A 33 -9.54 -4.22 3.53
N ALA A 34 -9.54 -5.41 4.14
CA ALA A 34 -9.24 -5.57 5.57
C ALA A 34 -7.74 -5.41 5.88
N LEU A 35 -6.88 -5.72 4.92
CA LEU A 35 -5.41 -5.63 5.05
C LEU A 35 -4.83 -4.28 4.59
N SER A 36 -5.64 -3.43 3.97
CA SER A 36 -5.20 -2.12 3.49
C SER A 36 -4.91 -1.17 4.66
N PRO A 37 -3.87 -0.32 4.58
CA PRO A 37 -3.56 0.67 5.61
C PRO A 37 -4.61 1.81 5.70
N GLY A 38 -5.66 1.77 4.88
CA GLY A 38 -6.75 2.74 4.86
C GLY A 38 -6.92 3.41 3.48
N PRO A 39 -7.55 4.60 3.43
CA PRO A 39 -7.89 5.26 2.18
C PRO A 39 -6.66 5.94 1.56
N VAL A 40 -6.05 5.28 0.59
CA VAL A 40 -4.85 5.76 -0.12
C VAL A 40 -5.13 6.21 -1.57
N SER A 41 -6.25 5.75 -2.14
CA SER A 41 -6.66 6.10 -3.50
C SER A 41 -7.13 7.55 -3.61
N TRP A 42 -7.17 8.10 -4.83
CA TRP A 42 -7.71 9.45 -5.06
C TRP A 42 -9.23 9.51 -4.89
N GLN A 43 -9.92 8.38 -5.08
CA GLN A 43 -11.37 8.27 -4.90
C GLN A 43 -11.75 8.24 -3.42
N ASP A 44 -11.02 7.44 -2.63
CA ASP A 44 -11.33 7.22 -1.21
C ASP A 44 -10.70 8.32 -0.33
N ASN A 45 -9.65 8.97 -0.80
CA ASN A 45 -8.96 10.07 -0.11
C ASN A 45 -8.74 11.27 -1.06
N PRO A 46 -9.82 12.01 -1.41
CA PRO A 46 -9.76 13.12 -2.34
C PRO A 46 -9.00 14.33 -1.79
N GLU A 47 -9.01 14.52 -0.46
CA GLU A 47 -8.33 15.64 0.21
C GLU A 47 -6.86 15.33 0.54
N ARG A 48 -6.40 14.10 0.25
CA ARG A 48 -5.03 13.63 0.50
C ARG A 48 -4.61 13.75 1.96
N THR A 49 -5.53 13.47 2.88
CA THR A 49 -5.25 13.38 4.32
C THR A 49 -4.18 12.31 4.58
N PRO A 50 -3.09 12.62 5.29
CA PRO A 50 -2.07 11.63 5.64
C PRO A 50 -2.65 10.47 6.46
N LEU A 51 -2.08 9.27 6.28
CA LEU A 51 -2.42 8.12 7.12
C LEU A 51 -1.95 8.36 8.56
N ASP A 52 -2.76 7.91 9.52
CA ASP A 52 -2.36 7.89 10.92
C ASP A 52 -1.48 6.66 11.19
N LEU A 53 -0.16 6.85 11.03
CA LEU A 53 0.81 5.79 11.26
C LEU A 53 0.90 5.37 12.73
N ASN A 54 0.58 6.26 13.67
CA ASN A 54 0.54 5.90 15.09
C ASN A 54 -0.64 4.98 15.39
N ALA A 55 -1.79 5.18 14.75
CA ALA A 55 -2.91 4.26 14.88
C ALA A 55 -2.63 2.88 14.27
N LEU A 56 -1.82 2.82 13.19
CA LEU A 56 -1.46 1.55 12.52
C LEU A 56 -0.34 0.78 13.25
N PHE A 57 0.72 1.47 13.66
CA PHE A 57 1.96 0.84 14.12
C PHE A 57 2.36 1.22 15.56
N GLY A 58 1.62 2.12 16.22
CA GLY A 58 2.02 2.71 17.49
C GLY A 58 3.20 3.68 17.34
N PRO A 59 3.91 4.02 18.43
CA PRO A 59 5.03 4.98 18.42
C PRO A 59 6.33 4.38 17.84
N ARG A 60 6.22 3.41 16.93
CA ARG A 60 7.34 2.68 16.33
C ARG A 60 7.91 3.43 15.12
N PRO A 61 9.20 3.26 14.81
CA PRO A 61 9.73 3.62 13.49
C PRO A 61 8.95 2.91 12.38
N VAL A 62 8.74 3.57 11.24
CA VAL A 62 8.00 3.00 10.10
C VAL A 62 8.89 2.99 8.86
N TRP A 63 8.95 1.84 8.19
CA TRP A 63 9.66 1.64 6.92
C TRP A 63 8.67 1.37 5.78
N LEU A 64 8.91 2.01 4.64
CA LEU A 64 8.11 1.83 3.42
C LEU A 64 8.92 1.05 2.38
N GLU A 65 8.40 -0.08 1.91
CA GLU A 65 9.04 -0.87 0.84
C GLU A 65 8.27 -0.72 -0.49
N ILE A 66 8.80 0.10 -1.39
CA ILE A 66 8.22 0.27 -2.73
C ILE A 66 8.76 -0.83 -3.64
N GLY A 67 7.83 -1.58 -4.26
CA GLY A 67 8.20 -2.65 -5.18
C GLY A 67 8.59 -3.95 -4.48
N PHE A 68 7.95 -4.25 -3.33
CA PHE A 68 8.21 -5.44 -2.50
C PHE A 68 8.01 -6.80 -3.21
N GLY A 69 7.42 -6.82 -4.41
CA GLY A 69 7.26 -8.04 -5.20
C GLY A 69 6.43 -9.10 -4.46
N GLY A 70 7.04 -10.24 -4.15
CA GLY A 70 6.43 -11.30 -3.36
C GLY A 70 6.40 -11.05 -1.84
N GLY A 71 7.04 -9.98 -1.36
CA GLY A 71 7.08 -9.60 0.05
C GLY A 71 8.08 -10.39 0.89
N GLU A 72 8.88 -11.29 0.31
CA GLU A 72 9.83 -12.14 1.05
C GLU A 72 10.86 -11.30 1.83
N HIS A 73 11.36 -10.24 1.21
CA HIS A 73 12.27 -9.29 1.86
C HIS A 73 11.58 -8.54 3.00
N MET A 74 10.40 -7.96 2.74
CA MET A 74 9.59 -7.29 3.76
C MET A 74 9.30 -8.19 4.96
N VAL A 75 8.90 -9.45 4.75
CA VAL A 75 8.63 -10.42 5.81
C VAL A 75 9.90 -10.75 6.59
N HIS A 76 11.03 -10.94 5.90
CA HIS A 76 12.32 -11.14 6.55
C HIS A 76 12.70 -9.95 7.45
N GLN A 77 12.52 -8.72 6.97
CA GLN A 77 12.79 -7.51 7.72
C GLN A 77 11.86 -7.37 8.94
N ALA A 78 10.58 -7.70 8.79
CA ALA A 78 9.62 -7.69 9.89
C ALA A 78 9.99 -8.69 11.00
N ALA A 79 10.48 -9.88 10.62
CA ALA A 79 10.93 -10.89 11.59
C ALA A 79 12.20 -10.47 12.34
N GLN A 80 13.13 -9.77 11.67
CA GLN A 80 14.37 -9.27 12.26
C GLN A 80 14.19 -8.00 13.10
N ASN A 81 13.14 -7.21 12.81
CA ASN A 81 12.91 -5.89 13.43
C ASN A 81 11.48 -5.79 14.00
N PRO A 82 11.14 -6.53 15.07
CA PRO A 82 9.77 -6.61 15.60
C PRO A 82 9.23 -5.28 16.15
N ASP A 83 10.12 -4.34 16.47
CA ASP A 83 9.78 -3.02 16.97
C ASP A 83 9.61 -1.96 15.85
N THR A 84 9.60 -2.38 14.58
CA THR A 84 9.41 -1.50 13.41
C THR A 84 8.11 -1.83 12.69
N GLY A 85 7.35 -0.82 12.29
CA GLY A 85 6.22 -0.97 11.38
C GLY A 85 6.69 -1.03 9.93
N LEU A 86 6.24 -2.00 9.14
CA LEU A 86 6.52 -2.08 7.71
C LEU A 86 5.24 -1.90 6.90
N ILE A 87 5.34 -1.13 5.80
CA ILE A 87 4.24 -0.83 4.87
C ILE A 87 4.72 -0.81 3.42
#